data_AF-A0A9R1IST0-F1
#
_entry.id   AF-A0A9R1IST0-F1
#
_cell.length_a   1.000
_cell.length_b   1.000
_cell.length_c   1.000
_cell.angle_alpha   90.00
_cell.angle_beta   90.00
_cell.angle_gamma   90.00
#
_symmetry.space_group_name_H-M   'P 1'
#
loop_
_entity.id
_entity.type
_entity.pdbx_description
1 polymer ?
#
loop_
_entity_poly.entity_id
_entity_poly.type
_entity_poly.pdbx_seq_one_letter_code
_entity_poly.pdbx_strand_id
1 'polypeptide(L)'
;MTALPIVETQSGDISAYIPTNVISITDGQIFLSADLFNAGIRPAINVGISVSRVGSAAQIKAMKQVASKSKLELAQFAELQAFAQFASALDKTSQNQLARGRRLRELLKQSQANPLPVEEQIATIYSGTRGYLDLLEIEQVNKFLDELRKHLKDTKPQFQEIISSSRTFTEQAEILLKEAIQEQLERFSLQ
;
A
#
# COMPACT_ATOMS: atom_id res chain seq x y z
N MET A 1 4.23 11.33 -23.97
CA MET A 1 5.45 11.72 -23.23
C MET A 1 5.07 11.83 -21.76
N THR A 2 5.80 11.19 -20.84
CA THR A 2 5.54 11.25 -19.40
C THR A 2 6.67 12.03 -18.73
N ALA A 3 6.34 13.02 -17.89
CA ALA A 3 7.31 13.84 -17.16
C ALA A 3 7.23 13.57 -15.65
N LEU A 4 8.39 13.50 -14.99
CA LEU A 4 8.51 13.31 -13.54
C LEU A 4 9.43 14.39 -12.96
N PRO A 5 8.94 15.65 -12.81
CA PRO A 5 9.73 16.71 -12.23
C PRO A 5 10.00 16.44 -10.74
N ILE A 6 11.19 16.83 -10.27
CA ILE A 6 11.57 16.78 -8.86
C ILE A 6 11.75 18.22 -8.39
N VAL A 7 11.08 18.57 -7.30
CA VAL A 7 11.14 19.89 -6.68
C VAL A 7 11.54 19.70 -5.22
N GLU A 8 12.60 20.40 -4.81
CA GLU A 8 12.99 20.48 -3.41
C GLU A 8 12.13 21.48 -2.66
N THR A 9 11.74 21.14 -1.43
CA THR A 9 11.04 22.05 -0.50
C THR A 9 11.93 22.32 0.71
N GLN A 10 11.87 23.53 1.23
CA GLN A 10 12.59 23.90 2.45
C GLN A 10 11.73 23.51 3.66
N SER A 11 12.21 22.57 4.49
CA SER A 11 11.49 22.07 5.67
C SER A 11 10.06 21.57 5.38
N GLY A 12 9.81 21.07 4.17
CA GLY A 12 8.47 20.60 3.77
C GLY A 12 7.49 21.71 3.41
N ASP A 13 7.91 22.98 3.31
CA ASP A 13 7.03 24.09 2.92
C ASP A 13 6.63 23.99 1.44
N ILE A 14 5.38 23.61 1.21
CA ILE A 14 4.75 23.54 -0.11
C ILE A 14 4.10 24.86 -0.56
N SER A 15 4.03 25.86 0.33
CA SER A 15 3.43 27.17 0.05
C SER A 15 4.41 28.16 -0.58
N ALA A 16 5.69 27.83 -0.60
CA ALA A 16 6.71 28.59 -1.30
C ALA A 16 6.37 28.76 -2.79
N TYR A 17 6.87 29.85 -3.38
CA TYR A 17 6.53 30.26 -4.76
C TYR A 17 6.80 29.16 -5.81
N ILE A 18 7.97 28.53 -5.76
CA ILE A 18 8.35 27.49 -6.73
C ILE A 18 7.51 26.21 -6.57
N PRO A 19 7.40 25.58 -5.38
CA PRO A 19 6.52 24.43 -5.18
C PRO A 19 5.07 24.69 -5.59
N THR A 20 4.51 25.85 -5.21
CA THR A 20 3.13 26.22 -5.54
C THR A 20 2.91 26.27 -7.06
N ASN A 21 3.82 26.88 -7.80
CA ASN A 21 3.73 26.96 -9.26
C ASN A 21 3.87 25.60 -9.94
N VAL A 22 4.75 24.73 -9.45
CA VAL A 22 4.88 23.39 -10.05
C VAL A 22 3.64 22.55 -9.74
N ILE A 23 3.12 22.59 -8.51
CA ILE A 23 1.89 21.88 -8.12
C ILE A 23 0.67 22.36 -8.93
N SER A 24 0.60 23.64 -9.28
CA SER A 24 -0.52 24.16 -10.06
C SER A 24 -0.51 23.63 -11.51
N ILE A 25 0.68 23.40 -12.08
CA ILE A 25 0.89 22.94 -13.45
C ILE A 25 0.79 21.42 -13.58
N THR A 26 1.23 20.64 -12.60
CA THR A 26 1.25 19.17 -12.70
C THR A 26 -0.13 18.52 -12.46
N ASP A 27 -0.35 17.35 -13.05
CA ASP A 27 -1.56 16.53 -12.87
C ASP A 27 -1.56 15.71 -11.56
N GLY A 28 -0.84 16.19 -10.56
CA GLY A 28 -0.64 15.51 -9.28
C GLY A 28 0.79 15.68 -8.76
N GLN A 29 1.01 15.14 -7.57
CA GLN A 29 2.26 15.22 -6.86
C GLN A 29 2.45 14.01 -5.94
N ILE A 30 3.70 13.57 -5.81
CA ILE A 30 4.14 12.64 -4.78
C ILE A 30 4.95 13.45 -3.78
N PHE A 31 4.46 13.57 -2.56
CA PHE A 31 5.13 14.29 -1.49
C PHE A 31 5.93 13.31 -0.63
N LEU A 32 7.23 13.56 -0.50
CA LEU A 32 8.12 12.78 0.36
C LEU A 32 8.34 13.53 1.68
N SER A 33 8.12 12.86 2.81
CA SER A 33 8.25 13.47 4.15
C SER A 33 9.52 12.99 4.85
N ALA A 34 10.26 13.93 5.43
CA ALA A 34 11.41 13.63 6.28
C ALA A 34 11.02 12.84 7.54
N ASP A 35 9.86 13.14 8.14
CA ASP A 35 9.37 12.45 9.34
C ASP A 35 9.10 10.97 9.06
N LEU A 36 8.46 10.66 7.94
CA LEU A 36 8.23 9.27 7.52
C LEU A 36 9.55 8.54 7.25
N PHE A 37 10.50 9.22 6.62
CA PHE A 37 11.82 8.65 6.35
C PHE A 37 12.60 8.32 7.63
N ASN A 38 12.57 9.24 8.61
CA ASN A 38 13.20 9.07 9.92
C ASN A 38 12.50 8.01 10.77
N ALA A 39 11.18 7.83 10.60
CA ALA A 39 10.41 6.73 11.19
C ALA A 39 10.63 5.37 10.48
N GLY A 40 11.54 5.28 9.51
CA GLY A 40 11.86 4.05 8.80
C GLY A 40 10.84 3.64 7.73
N ILE A 41 9.91 4.52 7.35
CA ILE A 41 8.98 4.26 6.24
C ILE A 41 9.67 4.67 4.94
N ARG A 42 9.98 3.66 4.12
CA ARG A 42 10.70 3.83 2.84
C ARG A 42 9.98 2.99 1.77
N PRO A 43 9.51 3.58 0.65
CA PRO A 43 9.60 5.00 0.30
C PRO A 43 8.74 5.91 1.19
N ALA A 44 9.25 7.10 1.50
CA ALA A 44 8.66 8.02 2.49
C ALA A 44 7.48 8.85 1.95
N ILE A 45 6.54 8.19 1.26
CA ILE A 45 5.42 8.85 0.57
C ILE A 45 4.35 9.24 1.58
N ASN A 46 4.07 10.54 1.66
CA ASN A 46 2.93 11.03 2.43
C ASN A 46 1.65 10.90 1.59
N VAL A 47 0.88 9.85 1.87
CA VAL A 47 -0.35 9.51 1.13
C VAL A 47 -1.46 10.57 1.28
N GLY A 48 -1.47 11.33 2.39
CA GLY A 48 -2.47 12.38 2.64
C GLY A 48 -2.26 13.62 1.79
N ILE A 49 -1.00 14.03 1.60
CA ILE A 49 -0.61 15.21 0.80
C ILE A 49 -0.44 14.86 -0.69
N SER A 50 -0.09 13.61 -0.99
CA SER A 50 0.10 13.14 -2.36
C SER A 50 -1.23 12.98 -3.10
N VAL A 51 -1.28 13.52 -4.30
CA VAL A 51 -2.49 13.55 -5.13
C VAL A 51 -2.14 13.07 -6.54
N SER A 52 -3.07 12.35 -7.16
CA SER A 52 -3.09 12.12 -8.60
C SER A 52 -4.41 12.66 -9.11
N ARG A 53 -4.36 13.66 -10.01
CA ARG A 53 -5.56 14.24 -10.65
C ARG A 53 -6.13 13.33 -11.74
N VAL A 54 -5.30 12.45 -12.30
CA VAL A 54 -5.72 11.39 -13.24
C VAL A 54 -6.45 10.25 -12.51
N GLY A 55 -6.06 9.98 -11.26
CA GLY A 55 -6.71 9.00 -10.40
C GLY A 55 -6.65 7.57 -10.96
N SER A 56 -7.74 6.82 -10.80
CA SER A 56 -7.81 5.40 -11.19
C SER A 56 -7.83 5.16 -12.71
N ALA A 57 -7.93 6.20 -13.54
CA ALA A 57 -7.95 6.07 -14.99
C ALA A 57 -6.59 5.61 -15.56
N ALA A 58 -5.49 5.90 -14.85
CA ALA A 58 -4.15 5.46 -15.23
C ALA A 58 -3.82 4.03 -14.73
N GLN A 59 -4.70 3.40 -13.94
CA GLN A 59 -4.46 2.07 -13.37
C GLN A 59 -5.05 0.98 -14.26
N ILE A 60 -4.41 -0.21 -14.26
CA ILE A 60 -5.08 -1.40 -14.79
C ILE A 60 -6.31 -1.73 -13.93
N LYS A 61 -7.32 -2.36 -14.54
CA LYS A 61 -8.60 -2.66 -13.86
C LYS A 61 -8.38 -3.48 -12.59
N ALA A 62 -7.46 -4.45 -12.62
CA ALA A 62 -7.12 -5.28 -11.47
C ALA A 62 -6.62 -4.46 -10.27
N MET A 63 -5.68 -3.54 -10.49
CA MET A 63 -5.16 -2.66 -9.44
C MET A 63 -6.25 -1.75 -8.88
N LYS A 64 -7.09 -1.18 -9.76
CA LYS A 64 -8.23 -0.35 -9.35
C LYS A 64 -9.20 -1.10 -8.45
N GLN A 65 -9.55 -2.35 -8.79
CA GLN A 65 -10.48 -3.17 -8.02
C GLN A 65 -9.97 -3.40 -6.60
N VAL A 66 -8.67 -3.65 -6.43
CA VAL A 66 -8.07 -3.99 -5.15
C VAL A 66 -7.69 -2.75 -4.32
N ALA A 67 -7.10 -1.72 -4.94
CA ALA A 67 -6.56 -0.56 -4.24
C ALA A 67 -7.59 0.57 -3.99
N SER A 68 -8.81 0.46 -4.52
CA SER A 68 -9.85 1.50 -4.43
C SER A 68 -10.13 1.96 -3.00
N LYS A 69 -10.09 1.04 -2.02
CA LYS A 69 -10.36 1.34 -0.61
C LYS A 69 -9.11 1.73 0.18
N SER A 70 -7.92 1.32 -0.27
CA SER A 70 -6.67 1.47 0.49
C SER A 70 -6.33 2.92 0.81
N LYS A 71 -6.54 3.84 -0.14
CA LYS A 71 -6.23 5.27 0.07
C LYS A 71 -7.10 5.87 1.18
N LEU A 72 -8.40 5.56 1.17
CA LEU A 72 -9.33 6.06 2.17
C LEU A 72 -9.03 5.47 3.54
N GLU A 73 -8.76 4.16 3.61
CA GLU A 73 -8.40 3.47 4.86
C GLU A 73 -7.11 4.03 5.47
N LEU A 74 -6.08 4.32 4.66
CA LEU A 74 -4.84 4.93 5.13
C LEU A 74 -5.02 6.38 5.61
N ALA A 75 -5.91 7.15 4.97
CA ALA A 75 -6.25 8.50 5.40
C ALA A 75 -6.98 8.47 6.76
N GLN A 76 -8.02 7.62 6.89
CA GLN A 76 -8.74 7.42 8.15
C GLN A 76 -7.81 6.92 9.26
N PHE A 77 -6.88 6.02 8.93
CA PHE A 77 -5.86 5.58 9.87
C PHE A 77 -4.97 6.73 10.35
N ALA A 78 -4.54 7.62 9.47
CA ALA A 78 -3.70 8.75 9.85
C ALA A 78 -4.43 9.71 10.81
N GLU A 79 -5.70 10.00 10.53
CA GLU A 79 -6.57 10.80 11.41
C GLU A 79 -6.78 10.12 12.77
N LEU A 80 -7.11 8.83 12.75
CA LEU A 80 -7.33 8.06 13.97
C LEU A 80 -6.05 7.92 14.80
N GLN A 81 -4.89 7.76 14.16
CA GLN A 81 -3.60 7.70 14.83
C GLN A 81 -3.27 9.02 15.55
N ALA A 82 -3.57 10.16 14.94
CA ALA A 82 -3.39 11.46 15.58
C ALA A 82 -4.34 11.62 16.78
N PHE A 83 -5.61 11.23 16.64
CA PHE A 83 -6.58 11.28 17.74
C PHE A 83 -6.23 10.33 18.89
N ALA A 84 -5.74 9.13 18.57
CA ALA A 84 -5.34 8.11 19.53
C ALA A 84 -4.20 8.54 20.46
N GLN A 85 -3.39 9.55 20.08
CA GLN A 85 -2.34 10.10 20.94
C GLN A 85 -2.90 10.89 22.12
N PHE A 86 -4.14 11.38 22.01
CA PHE A 86 -4.79 12.22 23.03
C PHE A 86 -5.91 11.50 23.79
N ALA A 87 -6.36 10.35 23.30
CA ALA A 87 -7.43 9.56 23.92
C ALA A 87 -6.88 8.57 24.95
N SER A 88 -7.48 8.52 26.14
CA SER A 88 -7.11 7.58 27.20
C SER A 88 -7.63 6.16 26.99
N ALA A 89 -8.74 6.00 26.26
CA ALA A 89 -9.31 4.72 25.89
C ALA A 89 -9.93 4.78 24.50
N LEU A 90 -9.58 3.80 23.66
CA LEU A 90 -10.17 3.61 22.33
C LEU A 90 -11.13 2.42 22.38
N ASP A 91 -12.27 2.54 21.71
CA ASP A 91 -13.19 1.41 21.53
C ASP A 91 -12.55 0.32 20.65
N LYS A 92 -13.10 -0.90 20.72
CA LYS A 92 -12.54 -2.06 20.00
C LYS A 92 -12.48 -1.84 18.47
N THR A 93 -13.42 -1.09 17.93
CA THR A 93 -13.47 -0.78 16.49
C THR A 93 -12.28 0.08 16.09
N SER A 94 -12.03 1.17 16.83
CA SER A 94 -10.88 2.04 16.61
C SER A 94 -9.55 1.30 16.82
N GLN A 95 -9.46 0.44 17.83
CA GLN A 95 -8.26 -0.39 18.04
C GLN A 95 -7.97 -1.28 16.83
N ASN A 96 -9.00 -1.95 16.30
CA ASN A 96 -8.86 -2.80 15.11
C ASN A 96 -8.47 -2.00 13.86
N GLN A 97 -9.08 -0.82 13.66
CA GLN A 97 -8.72 0.07 12.54
C GLN A 97 -7.27 0.56 12.63
N LEU A 98 -6.83 0.92 13.84
CA LEU A 98 -5.46 1.35 14.10
C LEU A 98 -4.47 0.20 13.88
N ALA A 99 -4.82 -1.01 14.33
CA ALA A 99 -4.05 -2.23 14.13
C ALA A 99 -3.91 -2.58 12.63
N ARG A 100 -5.00 -2.51 11.86
CA ARG A 100 -4.97 -2.73 10.41
C ARG A 100 -4.17 -1.65 9.70
N GLY A 101 -4.38 -0.38 10.04
CA GLY A 101 -3.68 0.73 9.41
C GLY A 101 -2.16 0.69 9.62
N ARG A 102 -1.68 0.21 10.77
CA ARG A 102 -0.24 -0.07 10.99
C ARG A 102 0.30 -1.10 10.00
N ARG A 103 -0.42 -2.20 9.76
CA ARG A 103 -0.06 -3.26 8.80
C ARG A 103 -0.16 -2.77 7.35
N LEU A 104 -1.15 -1.93 7.04
CA LEU A 104 -1.27 -1.25 5.76
C LEU A 104 -0.13 -0.26 5.50
N ARG A 105 0.47 0.34 6.53
CA ARG A 105 1.71 1.10 6.35
C ARG A 105 2.92 0.20 6.15
N GLU A 106 2.97 -0.92 6.86
CA GLU A 106 4.08 -1.87 6.74
C GLU A 106 4.17 -2.46 5.33
N LEU A 107 3.04 -2.89 4.75
CA LEU A 107 3.02 -3.47 3.39
C LEU A 107 3.50 -2.51 2.29
N LEU A 108 3.47 -1.20 2.53
CA LEU A 108 3.91 -0.18 1.58
C LEU A 108 5.42 0.07 1.67
N LYS A 109 6.11 -0.51 2.64
CA LYS A 109 7.56 -0.43 2.72
C LYS A 109 8.18 -1.32 1.65
N GLN A 110 9.19 -0.79 0.98
CA GLN A 110 9.86 -1.47 -0.11
C GLN A 110 11.33 -1.06 -0.14
N SER A 111 12.19 -2.07 -0.23
CA SER A 111 13.63 -1.89 -0.37
C SER A 111 13.98 -1.11 -1.65
N GLN A 112 15.00 -0.27 -1.57
CA GLN A 112 15.47 0.48 -2.73
C GLN A 112 15.89 -0.49 -3.86
N ALA A 113 15.59 -0.11 -5.10
CA ALA A 113 15.93 -0.87 -6.30
C ALA A 113 15.35 -2.30 -6.37
N ASN A 114 14.28 -2.57 -5.61
CA ASN A 114 13.57 -3.85 -5.65
C ASN A 114 12.14 -3.68 -6.18
N PRO A 115 11.91 -3.30 -7.46
CA PRO A 115 10.57 -3.08 -7.99
C PRO A 115 9.74 -4.37 -7.98
N LEU A 116 8.48 -4.27 -7.55
CA LEU A 116 7.54 -5.39 -7.59
C LEU A 116 6.76 -5.38 -8.92
N PRO A 117 6.58 -6.52 -9.59
CA PRO A 117 5.62 -6.66 -10.67
C PRO A 117 4.19 -6.32 -10.22
N VAL A 118 3.33 -5.92 -11.16
CA VAL A 118 1.98 -5.41 -10.83
C VAL A 118 1.10 -6.50 -10.19
N GLU A 119 1.22 -7.73 -10.64
CA GLU A 119 0.57 -8.92 -10.09
C GLU A 119 0.95 -9.14 -8.61
N GLU A 120 2.24 -8.97 -8.29
CA GLU A 120 2.78 -9.07 -6.94
C GLU A 120 2.30 -7.92 -6.03
N GLN A 121 2.21 -6.70 -6.58
CA GLN A 121 1.61 -5.56 -5.88
C GLN A 121 0.13 -5.80 -5.58
N ILE A 122 -0.62 -6.34 -6.54
CA ILE A 122 -2.05 -6.66 -6.37
C ILE A 122 -2.23 -7.69 -5.26
N ALA A 123 -1.45 -8.78 -5.26
CA ALA A 123 -1.50 -9.78 -4.21
C ALA A 123 -1.23 -9.19 -2.82
N THR A 124 -0.24 -8.29 -2.74
CA THR A 124 0.15 -7.61 -1.50
C THR A 124 -0.97 -6.70 -0.97
N ILE A 125 -1.53 -5.84 -1.82
CA ILE A 125 -2.59 -4.90 -1.43
C ILE A 125 -3.88 -5.66 -1.08
N TYR A 126 -4.20 -6.73 -1.82
CA TYR A 126 -5.37 -7.56 -1.55
C TYR A 126 -5.27 -8.21 -0.16
N SER A 127 -4.09 -8.74 0.19
CA SER A 127 -3.84 -9.37 1.48
C SER A 127 -4.07 -8.40 2.65
N GLY A 128 -3.59 -7.16 2.52
CA GLY A 128 -3.78 -6.12 3.54
C GLY A 128 -5.21 -5.59 3.63
N THR A 129 -5.83 -5.26 2.49
CA THR A 129 -7.18 -4.65 2.47
C THR A 129 -8.29 -5.61 2.90
N ARG A 130 -8.11 -6.91 2.73
CA ARG A 130 -9.05 -7.94 3.19
C ARG A 130 -8.84 -8.39 4.63
N GLY A 131 -7.82 -7.88 5.31
CA GLY A 131 -7.57 -8.17 6.72
C GLY A 131 -6.89 -9.52 6.98
N TYR A 132 -6.33 -10.17 5.96
CA TYR A 132 -5.61 -11.44 6.15
C TYR A 132 -4.34 -11.27 7.00
N LEU A 133 -3.80 -10.05 7.05
CA LEU A 133 -2.62 -9.71 7.83
C LEU A 133 -2.95 -9.32 9.28
N ASP A 134 -4.24 -9.15 9.63
CA ASP A 134 -4.65 -8.60 10.93
C ASP A 134 -4.22 -9.48 12.12
N LEU A 135 -4.03 -10.78 11.89
CA LEU A 135 -3.56 -11.75 12.90
C LEU A 135 -2.03 -11.79 13.05
N LEU A 136 -1.28 -11.23 12.11
CA LEU A 136 0.19 -11.23 12.13
C LEU A 136 0.72 -10.06 12.94
N GLU A 137 1.82 -10.26 13.64
CA GLU A 137 2.56 -9.14 14.24
C GLU A 137 3.16 -8.23 13.14
N ILE A 138 3.35 -6.95 13.44
CA ILE A 138 3.75 -5.95 12.43
C ILE A 138 5.10 -6.32 11.81
N GLU A 139 6.04 -6.80 12.63
CA GLU A 139 7.39 -7.19 12.23
C GLU A 139 7.38 -8.39 11.28
N GLN A 140 6.33 -9.23 11.34
CA GLN A 140 6.18 -10.41 10.52
C GLN A 140 5.59 -10.12 9.14
N VAL A 141 4.93 -8.96 8.97
CA VAL A 141 4.21 -8.62 7.72
C VAL A 141 5.11 -8.67 6.50
N ASN A 142 6.29 -8.03 6.53
CA ASN A 142 7.18 -8.01 5.37
C ASN A 142 7.71 -9.41 5.04
N LYS A 143 8.08 -10.19 6.06
CA LYS A 143 8.55 -11.58 5.86
C LYS A 143 7.44 -12.43 5.24
N PHE A 144 6.22 -12.35 5.76
CA PHE A 144 5.06 -13.05 5.23
C PHE A 144 4.80 -12.67 3.77
N LEU A 145 4.83 -11.37 3.44
CA LEU A 145 4.59 -10.90 2.08
C LEU A 145 5.68 -11.39 1.10
N ASP A 146 6.94 -11.38 1.51
CA ASP A 146 8.05 -11.89 0.69
C ASP A 146 7.89 -13.38 0.39
N GLU A 147 7.49 -14.17 1.39
CA GLU A 147 7.24 -15.60 1.23
C GLU A 147 5.95 -15.88 0.43
N LEU A 148 4.89 -15.10 0.65
CA LEU A 148 3.64 -15.21 -0.13
C LEU A 148 3.90 -14.97 -1.61
N ARG A 149 4.69 -13.95 -1.96
CA ARG A 149 5.02 -13.66 -3.38
C ARG A 149 5.82 -14.80 -4.02
N LYS A 150 6.76 -15.40 -3.28
CA LYS A 150 7.49 -16.60 -3.74
C LYS A 150 6.55 -17.79 -3.90
N HIS A 151 5.75 -18.09 -2.89
CA HIS A 151 4.78 -19.20 -2.92
C HIS A 151 3.80 -19.07 -4.07
N LEU A 152 3.27 -17.86 -4.31
CA LEU A 152 2.34 -17.58 -5.40
C LEU A 152 2.99 -17.82 -6.77
N LYS A 153 4.24 -17.41 -6.93
CA LYS A 153 5.02 -17.63 -8.16
C LYS A 153 5.28 -19.12 -8.42
N ASP A 154 5.61 -19.87 -7.38
CA ASP A 154 5.99 -21.28 -7.50
C ASP A 154 4.78 -22.21 -7.66
N THR A 155 3.67 -21.92 -6.97
CA THR A 155 2.51 -22.84 -6.90
C THR A 155 1.35 -22.43 -7.77
N LYS A 156 1.14 -21.13 -8.01
CA LYS A 156 -0.01 -20.61 -8.77
C LYS A 156 0.44 -19.59 -9.82
N PRO A 157 1.33 -19.96 -10.76
CA PRO A 157 1.77 -19.06 -11.83
C PRO A 157 0.60 -18.57 -12.70
N GLN A 158 -0.48 -19.34 -12.79
CA GLN A 158 -1.73 -18.98 -13.45
C GLN A 158 -2.30 -17.63 -12.97
N PHE A 159 -2.10 -17.27 -11.69
CA PHE A 159 -2.51 -15.96 -11.19
C PHE A 159 -1.82 -14.82 -11.97
N GLN A 160 -0.50 -14.93 -12.17
CA GLN A 160 0.29 -13.92 -12.88
C GLN A 160 -0.13 -13.84 -14.36
N GLU A 161 -0.41 -14.99 -14.98
CA GLU A 161 -0.89 -15.07 -16.36
C GLU A 161 -2.26 -14.40 -16.53
N ILE A 162 -3.21 -14.64 -15.62
CA ILE A 162 -4.54 -14.04 -15.67
C ILE A 162 -4.44 -12.50 -15.53
N ILE A 163 -3.65 -12.01 -14.58
CA ILE A 163 -3.53 -10.56 -14.35
C ILE A 163 -2.80 -9.86 -15.51
N SER A 164 -1.72 -10.46 -16.03
CA SER A 164 -0.96 -9.87 -17.14
C SER A 164 -1.76 -9.82 -18.45
N SER A 165 -2.53 -10.87 -18.75
CA SER A 165 -3.34 -10.96 -19.97
C SER A 165 -4.65 -10.17 -19.89
N SER A 166 -5.46 -10.42 -18.88
CA SER A 166 -6.80 -9.83 -18.76
C SER A 166 -6.79 -8.41 -18.20
N ARG A 167 -5.70 -8.01 -17.54
CA ARG A 167 -5.55 -6.75 -16.79
C ARG A 167 -6.66 -6.52 -15.75
N THR A 168 -7.39 -7.57 -15.38
CA THR A 168 -8.59 -7.55 -14.55
C THR A 168 -8.45 -8.58 -13.44
N PHE A 169 -8.92 -8.24 -12.23
CA PHE A 169 -8.92 -9.17 -11.10
C PHE A 169 -10.21 -9.99 -11.18
N THR A 170 -10.14 -11.12 -11.88
CA THR A 170 -11.27 -12.03 -12.09
C THR A 170 -11.55 -12.88 -10.85
N GLU A 171 -12.73 -13.48 -10.78
CA GLU A 171 -13.08 -14.41 -9.68
C GLU A 171 -12.11 -15.59 -9.59
N GLN A 172 -11.65 -16.11 -10.73
CA GLN A 172 -10.63 -17.16 -10.78
C GLN A 172 -9.31 -16.70 -10.16
N ALA A 173 -8.84 -15.48 -10.49
CA ALA A 173 -7.63 -14.93 -9.88
C ALA A 173 -7.82 -14.70 -8.37
N GLU A 174 -9.02 -14.28 -7.94
CA GLU A 174 -9.34 -14.10 -6.53
C GLU A 174 -9.32 -15.42 -5.77
N ILE A 175 -9.88 -16.50 -6.32
CA ILE A 175 -9.87 -17.83 -5.71
C ILE A 175 -8.43 -18.33 -5.54
N LEU A 176 -7.63 -18.30 -6.62
CA LEU A 176 -6.23 -18.72 -6.58
C LEU A 176 -5.44 -17.95 -5.51
N LEU A 177 -5.63 -16.63 -5.43
CA LEU A 177 -4.96 -15.80 -4.45
C LEU A 177 -5.41 -16.10 -3.02
N LYS A 178 -6.72 -16.27 -2.77
CA LYS A 178 -7.24 -16.62 -1.44
C LYS A 178 -6.67 -17.91 -0.92
N GLU A 179 -6.68 -18.95 -1.75
CA GLU A 179 -6.12 -20.24 -1.39
C GLU A 179 -4.61 -20.14 -1.12
N ALA A 180 -3.84 -19.42 -1.96
CA ALA A 180 -2.41 -19.21 -1.73
C ALA A 180 -2.13 -18.46 -0.41
N ILE A 181 -2.96 -17.48 -0.07
CA ILE A 181 -2.87 -16.77 1.21
C ILE A 181 -3.15 -17.71 2.37
N GLN A 182 -4.18 -18.56 2.28
CA GLN A 182 -4.52 -19.52 3.33
C GLN A 182 -3.41 -20.54 3.55
N GLU A 183 -2.94 -21.18 2.46
CA GLU A 183 -1.82 -22.12 2.50
C GLU A 183 -0.56 -21.48 3.11
N GLN A 184 -0.28 -20.23 2.75
CA GLN A 184 0.89 -19.52 3.28
C GLN A 184 0.70 -19.12 4.74
N LEU A 185 -0.50 -18.73 5.17
CA LEU A 185 -0.78 -18.43 6.58
C LEU A 185 -0.61 -19.67 7.46
N GLU A 186 -1.09 -20.83 7.01
CA GLU A 186 -0.87 -22.11 7.69
C GLU A 186 0.62 -22.43 7.81
N ARG A 187 1.38 -22.33 6.71
CA ARG A 187 2.84 -22.54 6.72
C ARG A 187 3.58 -21.58 7.63
N PHE A 188 3.16 -20.32 7.64
CA PHE A 188 3.79 -19.27 8.45
C PHE A 188 3.49 -19.46 9.94
N SER A 189 2.28 -19.93 10.29
CA SER A 189 1.90 -20.23 11.68
C SER A 189 2.63 -21.44 12.29
N LEU A 190 3.19 -22.31 11.44
CA LEU A 190 3.96 -23.49 11.86
C LEU A 190 5.45 -23.17 12.13
N GLN A 191 5.91 -21.96 11.82
CA GLN A 191 7.28 -21.47 12.05
C GLN A 191 7.37 -20.65 13.33
#